data_AF-D2YAR2-F1
#
_entry.id   AF-D2YAR2-F1
#
_cell.length_a   1.000
_cell.length_b   1.000
_cell.length_c   1.000
_cell.angle_alpha   90.00
_cell.angle_beta   90.00
_cell.angle_gamma   90.00
#
_symmetry.space_group_name_H-M   'P 1'
#
loop_
_entity.id
_entity.type
_entity.pdbx_description
1 polymer ?
#
loop_
_entity_poly.entity_id
_entity_poly.type
_entity_poly.pdbx_seq_one_letter_code
_entity_poly.pdbx_strand_id
1 'polypeptide(L)'
;MFKLTHLLKTFFIVILLAGCSSDDWKDTEKLTKPTVNAGDDQLLTLPLNNITLSGSAKSELSVYTIRNTTWRQVSGPQSLALLNADTLKATVLYPTVAGTYLFELSAEDSGGRKNSDQIQVIIHPAAQSMQRANVQESLNVVDWRYADQNQGILTLNHLDSVTLAEVDEQLINALASLNSAAELTLLFAEHSGGNLQTAIMLLDKLSAQSLPLCLEGSNSCISLEQGFLLQTDLTGQVDCDDAQSCIHALLQSQ
;
A
#
# COMPACT_ATOMS: atom_id res chain seq x y z
N MET A 1 -4.82 -17.18 -95.25
CA MET A 1 -3.42 -17.02 -95.72
C MET A 1 -2.53 -16.78 -94.50
N PHE A 2 -1.38 -17.45 -94.45
CA PHE A 2 -0.34 -17.50 -93.39
C PHE A 2 -0.71 -18.31 -92.13
N LYS A 3 -0.27 -19.58 -92.02
CA LYS A 3 1.06 -20.11 -91.58
C LYS A 3 1.24 -19.94 -90.07
N LEU A 4 1.84 -20.83 -89.30
CA LEU A 4 2.42 -22.16 -89.46
C LEU A 4 2.82 -22.56 -88.03
N THR A 5 2.58 -23.81 -87.69
CA THR A 5 3.10 -24.56 -86.54
C THR A 5 4.53 -24.21 -86.11
N HIS A 6 4.77 -24.09 -84.79
CA HIS A 6 5.97 -24.64 -84.18
C HIS A 6 5.72 -25.06 -82.72
N LEU A 7 5.79 -26.38 -82.51
CA LEU A 7 6.16 -27.00 -81.24
C LEU A 7 7.48 -26.39 -80.76
N LEU A 8 7.55 -25.93 -79.51
CA LEU A 8 8.68 -26.25 -78.65
C LEU A 8 8.28 -26.21 -77.17
N LYS A 9 8.62 -27.31 -76.50
CA LYS A 9 8.33 -27.69 -75.13
C LYS A 9 8.76 -26.64 -74.10
N THR A 10 7.83 -26.20 -73.26
CA THR A 10 8.12 -25.80 -71.87
C THR A 10 7.14 -26.49 -70.94
N PHE A 11 7.61 -27.62 -70.44
CA PHE A 11 7.11 -28.27 -69.23
C PHE A 11 7.58 -27.39 -68.07
N PHE A 12 6.68 -26.76 -67.30
CA PHE A 12 6.88 -26.51 -65.87
C PHE A 12 5.57 -26.03 -65.23
N ILE A 13 4.94 -26.98 -64.51
CA ILE A 13 4.36 -26.77 -63.18
C ILE A 13 3.15 -25.83 -63.08
N VAL A 14 1.97 -26.44 -63.20
CA VAL A 14 0.75 -25.99 -62.52
C VAL A 14 0.90 -26.34 -61.04
N ILE A 15 1.36 -25.38 -60.22
CA ILE A 15 1.14 -25.45 -58.76
C ILE A 15 -0.20 -24.81 -58.49
N LEU A 16 -1.15 -25.65 -58.10
CA LEU A 16 -2.31 -25.29 -57.29
C LEU A 16 -1.82 -24.61 -56.00
N LEU A 17 -1.82 -23.28 -55.95
CA LEU A 17 -1.91 -22.57 -54.67
C LEU A 17 -3.39 -22.41 -54.31
N ALA A 18 -4.04 -23.54 -54.01
CA ALA A 18 -5.17 -23.54 -53.10
C ALA A 18 -4.58 -23.64 -51.69
N GLY A 19 -4.77 -22.60 -50.88
CA GLY A 19 -4.43 -22.63 -49.45
C GLY A 19 -3.38 -21.62 -49.01
N CYS A 20 -3.64 -20.33 -49.20
CA CYS A 20 -3.40 -19.41 -48.09
C CYS A 20 -4.78 -18.96 -47.64
N SER A 21 -5.34 -19.72 -46.69
CA SER A 21 -6.39 -19.17 -45.83
C SER A 21 -5.85 -17.86 -45.31
N SER A 22 -6.60 -16.77 -45.44
CA SER A 22 -6.27 -15.48 -44.86
C SER A 22 -6.11 -15.68 -43.36
N ASP A 23 -4.86 -15.87 -42.92
CA ASP A 23 -4.54 -15.92 -41.51
C ASP A 23 -5.00 -14.61 -40.87
N ASP A 24 -5.62 -14.79 -39.71
CA ASP A 24 -6.37 -13.82 -38.93
C ASP A 24 -5.69 -12.45 -38.87
N TRP A 25 -6.16 -11.46 -39.64
CA TRP A 25 -5.63 -10.09 -39.61
C TRP A 25 -5.67 -9.44 -38.22
N LYS A 26 -6.45 -10.03 -37.30
CA LYS A 26 -6.59 -9.66 -35.89
C LYS A 26 -5.35 -9.95 -35.04
N ASP A 27 -4.43 -10.82 -35.48
CA ASP A 27 -3.18 -11.08 -34.73
C ASP A 27 -2.14 -9.96 -34.90
N THR A 28 -2.27 -9.12 -35.92
CA THR A 28 -1.39 -7.96 -36.15
C THR A 28 -1.56 -6.89 -35.06
N GLU A 29 -2.72 -6.81 -34.41
CA GLU A 29 -3.02 -5.80 -33.40
C GLU A 29 -2.27 -6.07 -32.08
N LYS A 30 -2.02 -7.34 -31.75
CA LYS A 30 -1.28 -7.75 -30.54
C LYS A 30 0.21 -7.37 -30.61
N LEU A 31 0.81 -7.40 -31.80
CA LEU A 31 2.23 -7.07 -32.02
C LEU A 31 2.54 -5.57 -32.07
N THR A 32 1.53 -4.71 -31.87
CA THR A 32 1.72 -3.25 -31.94
C THR A 32 1.40 -2.52 -30.64
N LYS A 33 0.92 -3.23 -29.62
CA LYS A 33 0.62 -2.65 -28.29
C LYS A 33 1.91 -2.38 -27.52
N PRO A 34 1.94 -1.42 -26.58
CA PRO A 34 3.09 -1.20 -25.71
C PRO A 34 3.55 -2.46 -24.98
N THR A 35 4.86 -2.63 -24.79
CA THR A 35 5.38 -3.51 -23.75
C THR A 35 5.27 -2.78 -22.42
N VAL A 36 4.71 -3.47 -21.42
CA VAL A 36 4.54 -2.97 -20.05
C VAL A 36 5.13 -4.02 -19.11
N ASN A 37 5.85 -3.55 -18.09
CA ASN A 37 6.40 -4.38 -17.04
C ASN A 37 6.11 -3.69 -15.70
N ALA A 38 5.36 -4.35 -14.82
CA ALA A 38 4.97 -3.83 -13.50
C ALA A 38 6.09 -3.91 -12.44
N GLY A 39 7.19 -4.60 -12.76
CA GLY A 39 8.30 -4.88 -11.84
C GLY A 39 8.22 -6.29 -11.26
N ASP A 40 9.26 -6.67 -10.51
CA ASP A 40 9.33 -7.99 -9.88
C ASP A 40 8.40 -8.07 -8.65
N ASP A 41 7.85 -9.26 -8.40
CA ASP A 41 7.02 -9.54 -7.22
C ASP A 41 7.75 -9.21 -5.91
N GLN A 42 7.00 -8.67 -4.94
CA GLN A 42 7.58 -8.20 -3.66
C GLN A 42 7.13 -9.09 -2.50
N LEU A 43 8.07 -9.38 -1.60
CA LEU A 43 7.82 -10.05 -0.33
C LEU A 43 8.16 -9.10 0.81
N LEU A 44 7.13 -8.68 1.55
CA LEU A 44 7.24 -7.70 2.63
C LEU A 44 6.68 -8.28 3.92
N THR A 45 6.99 -7.64 5.05
CA THR A 45 6.53 -8.05 6.38
C THR A 45 6.05 -6.82 7.12
N LEU A 46 4.89 -6.91 7.78
CA LEU A 46 4.41 -5.82 8.63
C LEU A 46 5.38 -5.57 9.82
N PRO A 47 5.39 -4.36 10.39
CA PRO A 47 4.64 -3.17 9.96
C PRO A 47 5.30 -2.46 8.76
N LEU A 48 4.47 -1.78 7.97
CA LEU A 48 4.90 -1.03 6.78
C LEU A 48 4.22 0.33 6.75
N ASN A 49 4.96 1.37 6.39
CA ASN A 49 4.42 2.71 6.18
C ASN A 49 3.89 2.88 4.75
N ASN A 50 4.61 2.34 3.77
CA ASN A 50 4.25 2.38 2.35
C ASN A 50 4.91 1.23 1.57
N ILE A 51 4.49 1.05 0.32
CA ILE A 51 5.11 0.16 -0.66
C ILE A 51 5.38 0.96 -1.93
N THR A 52 6.59 0.85 -2.47
CA THR A 52 6.93 1.47 -3.74
C THR A 52 6.70 0.48 -4.89
N LEU A 53 5.88 0.88 -5.86
CA LEU A 53 5.69 0.18 -7.13
C LEU A 53 6.49 0.90 -8.21
N SER A 54 7.28 0.18 -8.99
CA SER A 54 8.13 0.76 -10.03
C SER A 54 8.09 -0.11 -11.28
N GLY A 55 7.43 0.40 -12.30
CA GLY A 55 7.30 -0.29 -13.58
C GLY A 55 7.99 0.45 -14.73
N SER A 56 7.86 -0.12 -15.91
CA SER A 56 8.33 0.46 -17.17
C SER A 56 7.32 0.22 -18.28
N ALA A 57 7.29 1.14 -19.25
CA ALA A 57 6.46 1.02 -20.44
C ALA A 57 7.22 1.54 -21.66
N LYS A 58 7.06 0.86 -22.80
CA LYS A 58 7.70 1.22 -24.06
C LYS A 58 6.78 0.89 -25.23
N SER A 59 6.66 1.82 -26.18
CA SER A 59 6.00 1.54 -27.46
C SER A 59 6.83 0.58 -28.29
N GLU A 60 6.18 -0.41 -28.93
CA GLU A 60 6.85 -1.33 -29.86
C GLU A 60 7.34 -0.62 -31.13
N LEU A 61 6.55 0.34 -31.60
CA LEU A 61 6.84 1.10 -32.81
C LEU A 61 7.37 2.49 -32.44
N SER A 62 8.54 2.84 -32.99
CA SER A 62 9.26 4.10 -32.70
C SER A 62 8.49 5.37 -33.06
N VAL A 63 7.49 5.27 -33.94
CA VAL A 63 6.63 6.41 -34.32
C VAL A 63 5.60 6.76 -33.23
N TYR A 64 5.45 5.93 -32.20
CA TYR A 64 4.54 6.17 -31.08
C TYR A 64 5.29 6.31 -29.76
N THR A 65 4.74 7.10 -28.85
CA THR A 65 5.29 7.31 -27.50
C THR A 65 4.24 6.94 -26.47
N ILE A 66 4.66 6.50 -25.28
CA ILE A 66 3.74 6.31 -24.16
C ILE A 66 3.16 7.67 -23.77
N ARG A 67 1.84 7.74 -23.65
CA ARG A 67 1.11 8.94 -23.24
C ARG A 67 0.58 8.84 -21.82
N ASN A 68 -0.04 7.72 -21.49
CA ASN A 68 -0.66 7.52 -20.18
C ASN A 68 -0.13 6.25 -19.55
N THR A 69 0.08 6.31 -18.24
CA THR A 69 0.32 5.15 -17.38
C THR A 69 -0.67 5.19 -16.23
N THR A 70 -1.09 4.03 -15.73
CA THR A 70 -1.99 3.98 -14.58
C THR A 70 -1.75 2.72 -13.77
N TRP A 71 -1.55 2.91 -12.47
CA TRP A 71 -1.55 1.89 -11.46
C TRP A 71 -2.94 1.74 -10.84
N ARG A 72 -3.32 0.50 -10.56
CA ARG A 72 -4.52 0.19 -9.78
C ARG A 72 -4.33 -1.08 -8.97
N GLN A 73 -4.91 -1.12 -7.79
CA GLN A 73 -5.08 -2.37 -7.05
C GLN A 73 -6.19 -3.22 -7.69
N VAL A 74 -5.85 -4.43 -8.13
CA VAL A 74 -6.79 -5.40 -8.71
C VAL A 74 -7.48 -6.21 -7.62
N SER A 75 -6.70 -6.68 -6.64
CA SER A 75 -7.21 -7.46 -5.52
C SER A 75 -6.34 -7.30 -4.28
N GLY A 76 -6.89 -7.65 -3.12
CA GLY A 76 -6.18 -7.70 -1.86
C GLY A 76 -7.16 -7.66 -0.68
N PRO A 77 -6.72 -8.05 0.52
CA PRO A 77 -7.59 -8.09 1.70
C PRO A 77 -7.94 -6.69 2.24
N GLN A 78 -7.14 -5.66 1.89
CA GLN A 78 -7.38 -4.25 2.24
C GLN A 78 -7.42 -3.41 0.96
N SER A 79 -8.34 -2.45 0.85
CA SER A 79 -8.28 -1.44 -0.21
C SER A 79 -7.23 -0.39 0.16
N LEU A 80 -6.19 -0.22 -0.66
CA LEU A 80 -5.06 0.66 -0.41
C LEU A 80 -5.12 1.89 -1.34
N ALA A 81 -4.72 3.04 -0.81
CA ALA A 81 -4.59 4.27 -1.59
C ALA A 81 -3.26 4.29 -2.34
N LEU A 82 -3.26 4.78 -3.59
CA LEU A 82 -2.06 4.92 -4.42
C LEU A 82 -1.79 6.39 -4.71
N LEU A 83 -0.62 6.86 -4.29
CA LEU A 83 -0.07 8.16 -4.69
C LEU A 83 0.71 8.02 -6.00
N ASN A 84 0.62 9.03 -6.88
CA ASN A 84 1.27 9.04 -8.19
C ASN A 84 0.86 7.85 -9.08
N ALA A 85 -0.38 7.40 -8.95
CA ALA A 85 -0.92 6.25 -9.67
C ALA A 85 -0.86 6.44 -11.19
N ASP A 86 -0.82 7.66 -11.70
CA ASP A 86 -0.71 7.99 -13.12
C ASP A 86 0.73 7.97 -13.67
N THR A 87 1.72 7.66 -12.83
CA THR A 87 3.14 7.62 -13.21
C THR A 87 3.72 6.20 -13.21
N LEU A 88 4.93 6.02 -13.76
CA LEU A 88 5.62 4.72 -13.72
C LEU A 88 6.04 4.30 -12.30
N LYS A 89 6.13 5.24 -11.35
CA LYS A 89 6.50 4.98 -9.96
C LYS A 89 5.39 5.46 -9.02
N ALA A 90 4.60 4.51 -8.50
CA ALA A 90 3.52 4.79 -7.56
C ALA A 90 3.92 4.37 -6.13
N THR A 91 3.28 5.00 -5.15
CA THR A 91 3.43 4.66 -3.73
C THR A 91 2.10 4.19 -3.18
N VAL A 92 2.04 2.94 -2.72
CA VAL A 92 0.89 2.38 -2.01
C VAL A 92 1.02 2.76 -0.54
N LEU A 93 -0.04 3.32 0.03
CA LEU A 93 -0.02 3.89 1.38
C LEU A 93 -0.65 2.94 2.41
N TYR A 94 0.00 2.81 3.56
CA TYR A 94 -0.52 2.23 4.80
C TYR A 94 -1.12 0.81 4.70
N PRO A 95 -0.38 -0.19 4.22
CA PRO A 95 -0.80 -1.58 4.31
C PRO A 95 -0.76 -2.08 5.76
N THR A 96 -1.88 -2.61 6.25
CA THR A 96 -2.06 -3.08 7.64
C THR A 96 -2.54 -4.52 7.70
N VAL A 97 -3.04 -5.07 6.60
CA VAL A 97 -3.54 -6.44 6.53
C VAL A 97 -2.55 -7.31 5.78
N ALA A 98 -2.05 -8.36 6.45
CA ALA A 98 -1.24 -9.38 5.80
C ALA A 98 -2.07 -10.13 4.74
N GLY A 99 -1.41 -10.50 3.65
CA GLY A 99 -2.03 -11.24 2.55
C GLY A 99 -1.39 -10.90 1.21
N THR A 100 -2.01 -11.42 0.16
CA THR A 100 -1.55 -11.25 -1.22
C THR A 100 -2.34 -10.12 -1.88
N TYR A 101 -1.61 -9.12 -2.35
CA TYR A 101 -2.12 -8.00 -3.13
C TYR A 101 -1.68 -8.14 -4.58
N LEU A 102 -2.54 -7.71 -5.49
CA LEU A 102 -2.25 -7.68 -6.92
C LEU A 102 -2.44 -6.25 -7.41
N PHE A 103 -1.39 -5.67 -7.96
CA PHE A 103 -1.44 -4.35 -8.57
C PHE A 103 -1.20 -4.48 -10.07
N GLU A 104 -1.87 -3.65 -10.86
CA GLU A 104 -1.76 -3.63 -12.32
C GLU A 104 -1.23 -2.27 -12.77
N LEU A 105 -0.18 -2.29 -13.60
CA LEU A 105 0.26 -1.16 -14.39
C LEU A 105 -0.32 -1.29 -15.80
N SER A 106 -1.08 -0.29 -16.24
CA SER A 106 -1.53 -0.14 -17.62
C SER A 106 -0.76 1.00 -18.29
N ALA A 107 -0.45 0.85 -19.58
CA ALA A 107 0.08 1.93 -20.41
C ALA A 107 -0.69 2.08 -21.72
N GLU A 108 -0.80 3.32 -22.20
CA GLU A 108 -1.41 3.68 -23.49
C GLU A 108 -0.42 4.50 -24.32
N ASP A 109 -0.23 4.14 -25.59
CA ASP A 109 0.60 4.91 -26.51
C ASP A 109 -0.17 6.03 -27.24
N SER A 110 0.55 6.85 -27.98
CA SER A 110 0.00 7.93 -28.80
C SER A 110 -0.89 7.46 -29.96
N GLY A 111 -0.90 6.16 -30.26
CA GLY A 111 -1.79 5.51 -31.20
C GLY A 111 -3.08 4.99 -30.56
N GLY A 112 -3.25 5.14 -29.24
CA GLY A 112 -4.42 4.68 -28.49
C GLY A 112 -4.39 3.19 -28.11
N ARG A 113 -3.26 2.50 -28.33
CA ARG A 113 -3.14 1.08 -28.00
C ARG A 113 -2.75 0.90 -26.54
N LYS A 114 -3.36 -0.09 -25.91
CA LYS A 114 -3.20 -0.37 -24.47
C LYS A 114 -2.63 -1.75 -24.22
N ASN A 115 -1.78 -1.83 -23.21
CA ASN A 115 -1.36 -3.08 -22.60
C ASN A 115 -1.23 -2.89 -21.09
N SER A 116 -1.25 -3.99 -20.33
CA SER A 116 -1.04 -3.98 -18.90
C SER A 116 -0.18 -5.15 -18.45
N ASP A 117 0.41 -4.99 -17.28
CA ASP A 117 1.13 -6.03 -16.56
C ASP A 117 0.82 -5.94 -15.06
N GLN A 118 1.00 -7.04 -14.34
CA GLN A 118 0.64 -7.15 -12.93
C GLN A 118 1.82 -7.58 -12.08
N ILE A 119 1.87 -7.05 -10.86
CA ILE A 119 2.85 -7.38 -9.81
C ILE A 119 2.12 -7.94 -8.60
N GLN A 120 2.64 -9.04 -8.06
CA GLN A 120 2.17 -9.62 -6.81
C GLN A 120 2.98 -9.05 -5.65
N VAL A 121 2.29 -8.57 -4.63
CA VAL A 121 2.91 -8.15 -3.36
C VAL A 121 2.36 -9.02 -2.24
N ILE A 122 3.23 -9.83 -1.66
CA ILE A 122 2.91 -10.71 -0.53
C ILE A 122 3.37 -10.00 0.74
N ILE A 123 2.42 -9.68 1.61
CA ILE A 123 2.69 -9.08 2.91
C ILE A 123 2.49 -10.15 3.97
N HIS A 124 3.57 -10.56 4.61
CA HIS A 124 3.49 -11.42 5.78
C HIS A 124 3.02 -10.64 7.00
N PRO A 125 2.32 -11.31 7.94
CA PRO A 125 2.12 -10.77 9.27
C PRO A 125 3.45 -10.36 9.87
N ALA A 126 3.44 -9.40 10.80
CA ALA A 126 4.63 -9.08 11.56
C ALA A 126 5.22 -10.38 12.10
N ALA A 127 6.55 -10.51 12.02
CA ALA A 127 7.22 -11.61 12.66
C ALA A 127 6.89 -11.50 14.15
N GLN A 128 5.90 -12.28 14.61
CA GLN A 128 5.73 -12.53 16.03
C GLN A 128 7.10 -13.01 16.46
N SER A 129 7.78 -12.24 17.30
CA SER A 129 9.03 -12.68 17.90
C SER A 129 8.77 -14.12 18.36
N MET A 130 9.56 -15.06 17.82
CA MET A 130 9.41 -16.50 18.07
C MET A 130 9.81 -16.83 19.52
N GLN A 131 9.07 -16.25 20.46
CA GLN A 131 9.23 -16.32 21.89
C GLN A 131 7.88 -16.59 22.58
N ARG A 132 6.88 -17.12 21.86
CA ARG A 132 5.51 -17.27 22.39
C ARG A 132 4.80 -18.58 22.11
N ALA A 133 5.49 -19.57 21.54
CA ALA A 133 4.99 -20.94 21.57
C ALA A 133 5.16 -21.61 22.94
N ASN A 134 5.81 -20.95 23.91
CA ASN A 134 5.90 -21.43 25.29
C ASN A 134 5.77 -20.23 26.24
N VAL A 135 4.75 -20.29 27.10
CA VAL A 135 4.29 -19.27 28.06
C VAL A 135 3.30 -18.25 27.49
N GLN A 136 2.05 -18.44 27.90
CA GLN A 136 0.99 -17.44 27.99
C GLN A 136 1.45 -16.27 28.87
N GLU A 137 2.28 -15.38 28.34
CA GLU A 137 2.48 -14.02 28.86
C GLU A 137 1.96 -13.08 27.78
N SER A 138 0.83 -12.42 28.05
CA SER A 138 0.44 -11.23 27.32
C SER A 138 1.57 -10.22 27.47
N LEU A 139 2.25 -9.88 26.38
CA LEU A 139 3.13 -8.73 26.28
C LEU A 139 2.19 -7.57 26.57
N ASN A 140 2.49 -6.87 27.66
CA ASN A 140 1.79 -5.64 28.02
C ASN A 140 2.24 -4.57 27.03
N VAL A 141 1.59 -4.55 25.87
CA VAL A 141 1.81 -3.56 24.81
C VAL A 141 1.26 -2.22 25.26
N VAL A 142 0.13 -2.26 25.95
CA VAL A 142 -0.47 -1.09 26.60
C VAL A 142 -0.41 -1.33 28.10
N ASP A 143 0.47 -0.61 28.79
CA ASP A 143 0.52 -0.59 30.24
C ASP A 143 -0.20 0.66 30.76
N TRP A 144 -1.06 0.47 31.75
CA TRP A 144 -1.85 1.52 32.36
C TRP A 144 -1.53 1.61 33.85
N ARG A 145 -1.23 2.82 34.32
CA ARG A 145 -1.05 3.09 35.74
C ARG A 145 -1.56 4.46 36.11
N TYR A 146 -1.99 4.58 37.36
CA TYR A 146 -2.21 5.87 38.00
C TYR A 146 -0.89 6.38 38.58
N ALA A 147 -0.57 7.64 38.30
CA ALA A 147 0.48 8.37 38.99
C ALA A 147 -0.10 9.16 40.17
N ASP A 148 0.80 9.72 41.00
CA ASP A 148 0.41 10.68 42.02
C ASP A 148 -0.32 11.87 41.37
N GLN A 149 -1.29 12.47 42.07
CA GLN A 149 -2.09 13.61 41.58
C GLN A 149 -3.16 13.32 40.51
N ASN A 150 -3.73 12.11 40.48
CA ASN A 150 -4.90 11.80 39.63
C ASN A 150 -4.57 11.81 38.12
N GLN A 151 -3.30 11.66 37.78
CA GLN A 151 -2.80 11.56 36.41
C GLN A 151 -2.79 10.10 35.97
N GLY A 152 -3.33 9.86 34.78
CA GLY A 152 -3.26 8.59 34.10
C GLY A 152 -2.00 8.47 33.26
N ILE A 153 -1.30 7.34 33.30
CA ILE A 153 -0.17 7.09 32.41
C ILE A 153 -0.44 5.85 31.57
N LEU A 154 -0.50 6.06 30.26
CA LEU A 154 -0.53 5.00 29.25
C LEU A 154 0.88 4.85 28.67
N THR A 155 1.50 3.71 28.90
CA THR A 155 2.83 3.39 28.34
C THR A 155 2.66 2.39 27.20
N LEU A 156 3.15 2.74 26.02
CA LEU A 156 3.11 1.90 24.82
C LEU A 156 4.47 1.24 24.58
N ASN A 157 4.44 -0.08 24.40
CA ASN A 157 5.62 -0.92 24.25
C ASN A 157 5.45 -1.86 23.05
N HIS A 158 6.53 -2.13 22.31
CA HIS A 158 6.57 -3.19 21.29
C HIS A 158 5.39 -3.18 20.28
N LEU A 159 4.96 -2.00 19.82
CA LEU A 159 3.87 -1.82 18.86
C LEU A 159 4.13 -2.52 17.53
N ASP A 160 5.40 -2.72 17.14
CA ASP A 160 5.77 -3.51 15.96
C ASP A 160 5.61 -5.02 16.14
N SER A 161 5.50 -5.48 17.38
CA SER A 161 5.48 -6.91 17.74
C SER A 161 4.08 -7.48 17.84
N VAL A 162 3.04 -6.66 17.68
CA VAL A 162 1.64 -7.05 17.75
C VAL A 162 0.82 -6.46 16.62
N THR A 163 -0.36 -7.04 16.40
CA THR A 163 -1.32 -6.54 15.42
C THR A 163 -2.08 -5.32 15.96
N LEU A 164 -2.59 -4.49 15.06
CA LEU A 164 -3.40 -3.32 15.43
C LEU A 164 -4.64 -3.71 16.28
N ALA A 165 -5.24 -4.88 16.02
CA ALA A 165 -6.36 -5.39 16.79
C ALA A 165 -5.98 -5.76 18.24
N GLU A 166 -4.78 -6.33 18.45
CA GLU A 166 -4.26 -6.61 19.79
C GLU A 166 -3.95 -5.33 20.56
N VAL A 167 -3.43 -4.29 19.88
CA VAL A 167 -3.24 -2.97 20.48
C VAL A 167 -4.60 -2.36 20.86
N ASP A 168 -5.60 -2.41 19.98
CA ASP A 168 -6.94 -1.87 20.23
C ASP A 168 -7.60 -2.56 21.44
N GLU A 169 -7.50 -3.89 21.53
CA GLU A 169 -8.06 -4.64 22.65
C GLU A 169 -7.41 -4.27 23.98
N GLN A 170 -6.08 -4.25 24.04
CA GLN A 170 -5.36 -3.87 25.26
C GLN A 170 -5.61 -2.40 25.63
N LEU A 171 -5.71 -1.52 24.64
CA LEU A 171 -6.05 -0.12 24.82
C LEU A 171 -7.45 0.03 25.41
N ILE A 172 -8.47 -0.62 24.85
CA ILE A 172 -9.83 -0.55 25.39
C ILE A 172 -9.86 -0.99 26.86
N ASN A 173 -9.15 -2.07 27.20
CA ASN A 173 -9.07 -2.55 28.59
C ASN A 173 -8.37 -1.55 29.52
N ALA A 174 -7.27 -0.94 29.06
CA ALA A 174 -6.58 0.13 29.77
C ALA A 174 -7.50 1.35 29.97
N LEU A 175 -8.19 1.79 28.92
CA LEU A 175 -9.07 2.96 28.96
C LEU A 175 -10.33 2.69 29.80
N ALA A 176 -10.84 1.45 29.87
CA ALA A 176 -11.94 1.12 30.78
C ALA A 176 -11.57 1.33 32.27
N SER A 177 -10.27 1.30 32.57
CA SER A 177 -9.73 1.57 33.90
C SER A 177 -9.53 3.05 34.19
N LEU A 178 -9.80 3.97 33.24
CA LEU A 178 -9.59 5.43 33.37
C LEU A 178 -10.58 6.17 34.28
N ASN A 179 -11.55 5.49 34.92
CA ASN A 179 -12.75 6.06 35.56
C ASN A 179 -12.53 7.16 36.64
N SER A 180 -11.30 7.61 36.88
CA SER A 180 -10.98 8.68 37.83
C SER A 180 -9.82 9.57 37.41
N ALA A 181 -9.19 9.44 36.24
CA ALA A 181 -8.04 10.29 35.86
C ALA A 181 -8.49 11.71 35.47
N ALA A 182 -7.73 12.74 35.85
CA ALA A 182 -7.95 14.14 35.45
C ALA A 182 -7.25 14.51 34.13
N GLU A 183 -6.18 13.78 33.81
CA GLU A 183 -5.39 13.94 32.59
C GLU A 183 -4.75 12.61 32.20
N LEU A 184 -4.36 12.47 30.94
CA LEU A 184 -3.73 11.28 30.40
C LEU A 184 -2.36 11.61 29.82
N THR A 185 -1.31 11.02 30.36
CA THR A 185 0.03 11.03 29.79
C THR A 185 0.23 9.82 28.89
N LEU A 186 0.67 10.06 27.66
CA LEU A 186 1.07 9.01 26.71
C LEU A 186 2.59 8.94 26.64
N LEU A 187 3.13 7.78 27.02
CA LEU A 187 4.56 7.47 27.00
C LEU A 187 4.82 6.36 25.98
N PHE A 188 5.94 6.46 25.30
CA PHE A 188 6.42 5.45 24.37
C PHE A 188 7.73 4.90 24.91
N ALA A 189 7.80 3.59 25.16
CA ALA A 189 9.08 2.99 25.49
C ALA A 189 10.08 3.14 24.32
N GLU A 190 11.37 3.06 24.64
CA GLU A 190 12.42 3.07 23.62
C GLU A 190 12.15 2.00 22.56
N HIS A 191 12.16 2.40 21.29
CA HIS A 191 11.86 1.52 20.16
C HIS A 191 10.50 0.83 20.25
N SER A 192 9.50 1.54 20.79
CA SER A 192 8.10 1.09 20.79
C SER A 192 7.58 0.80 19.39
N GLY A 193 8.03 1.55 18.37
CA GLY A 193 7.68 1.31 16.97
C GLY A 193 6.27 1.80 16.60
N GLY A 194 5.58 1.04 15.77
CA GLY A 194 4.28 1.36 15.19
C GLY A 194 4.42 2.22 13.94
N ASN A 195 3.29 2.72 13.44
CA ASN A 195 3.23 3.56 12.25
C ASN A 195 2.13 4.61 12.35
N LEU A 196 1.91 5.36 11.26
CA LEU A 196 0.84 6.36 11.20
C LEU A 196 -0.54 5.79 11.50
N GLN A 197 -0.84 4.55 11.10
CA GLN A 197 -2.13 3.93 11.41
C GLN A 197 -2.27 3.67 12.91
N THR A 198 -1.21 3.17 13.56
CA THR A 198 -1.17 3.01 15.01
C THR A 198 -1.41 4.36 15.70
N ALA A 199 -0.74 5.42 15.24
CA ALA A 199 -0.93 6.78 15.75
C ALA A 199 -2.37 7.30 15.59
N ILE A 200 -2.96 7.13 14.41
CA ILE A 200 -4.36 7.49 14.11
C ILE A 200 -5.33 6.75 15.03
N MET A 201 -5.17 5.42 15.15
CA MET A 201 -6.03 4.61 16.02
C MET A 201 -5.90 5.04 17.48
N LEU A 202 -4.67 5.27 17.97
CA LEU A 202 -4.43 5.75 19.32
C LEU A 202 -5.13 7.10 19.55
N LEU A 203 -4.90 8.09 18.68
CA LEU A 203 -5.51 9.41 18.81
C LEU A 203 -7.04 9.36 18.75
N ASP A 204 -7.62 8.54 17.88
CA ASP A 204 -9.07 8.34 17.80
C ASP A 204 -9.64 7.83 19.14
N LYS A 205 -9.06 6.75 19.67
CA LYS A 205 -9.52 6.13 20.93
C LYS A 205 -9.28 7.00 22.16
N LEU A 206 -8.18 7.75 22.17
CA LEU A 206 -7.85 8.70 23.24
C LEU A 206 -8.74 9.95 23.18
N SER A 207 -9.07 10.45 21.98
CA SER A 207 -9.99 11.59 21.81
C SER A 207 -11.39 11.31 22.35
N ALA A 208 -11.80 10.04 22.35
CA ALA A 208 -13.07 9.62 22.95
C ALA A 208 -13.11 9.78 24.48
N GLN A 209 -11.96 9.87 25.16
CA GLN A 209 -11.87 9.89 26.63
C GLN A 209 -12.17 11.26 27.25
N SER A 210 -12.31 12.34 26.47
CA SER A 210 -12.56 13.70 27.00
C SER A 210 -11.55 14.13 28.08
N LEU A 211 -10.33 13.61 28.02
CA LEU A 211 -9.21 13.95 28.90
C LEU A 211 -8.14 14.69 28.10
N PRO A 212 -7.45 15.68 28.70
CA PRO A 212 -6.30 16.28 28.07
C PRO A 212 -5.16 15.24 27.95
N LEU A 213 -4.55 15.18 26.76
CA LEU A 213 -3.44 14.30 26.42
C LEU A 213 -2.11 15.04 26.59
N CYS A 214 -1.25 14.54 27.47
CA CYS A 214 0.10 15.03 27.68
C CYS A 214 1.08 14.07 27.01
N LEU A 215 2.00 14.58 26.19
CA LEU A 215 3.06 13.78 25.57
C LEU A 215 4.34 13.86 26.39
N GLU A 216 5.14 12.79 26.35
CA GLU A 216 6.46 12.79 26.97
C GLU A 216 7.34 13.92 26.41
N GLY A 217 7.97 14.68 27.31
CA GLY A 217 8.83 15.81 26.94
C GLY A 217 8.08 17.09 26.52
N SER A 218 6.74 17.09 26.51
CA SER A 218 5.94 18.30 26.33
C SER A 218 5.66 18.98 27.67
N ASN A 219 5.74 20.32 27.70
CA ASN A 219 5.38 21.13 28.87
C ASN A 219 3.87 21.48 28.91
N SER A 220 3.10 21.04 27.91
CA SER A 220 1.66 21.32 27.80
C SER A 220 0.89 20.09 27.34
N CYS A 221 -0.34 19.96 27.84
CA CYS A 221 -1.29 18.93 27.42
C CYS A 221 -2.29 19.50 26.41
N ILE A 222 -2.74 18.65 25.50
CA ILE A 222 -3.63 19.01 24.40
C ILE A 222 -5.00 18.40 24.67
N SER A 223 -6.06 19.20 24.62
CA SER A 223 -7.43 18.69 24.67
C SER A 223 -7.79 18.09 23.32
N LEU A 224 -8.01 16.77 23.28
CA LEU A 224 -8.52 16.10 22.09
C LEU A 224 -10.04 16.10 22.12
N GLU A 225 -10.66 16.83 21.18
CA GLU A 225 -12.12 16.75 20.99
C GLU A 225 -12.51 15.51 20.17
N GLN A 226 -13.72 14.99 20.37
CA GLN A 226 -14.23 13.90 19.54
C GLN A 226 -14.20 14.30 18.06
N GLY A 227 -13.63 13.45 17.22
CA GLY A 227 -13.44 13.76 15.80
C GLY A 227 -12.24 14.68 15.54
N PHE A 228 -11.27 14.77 16.46
CA PHE A 228 -9.99 15.47 16.29
C PHE A 228 -9.34 15.21 14.92
N LEU A 229 -9.39 13.97 14.45
CA LEU A 229 -8.81 13.54 13.17
C LEU A 229 -9.64 13.90 11.93
N LEU A 230 -10.91 14.28 12.10
CA LEU A 230 -11.77 14.76 11.01
C LEU A 230 -11.53 16.22 10.66
N GLN A 231 -10.90 16.96 11.57
CA GLN A 231 -10.57 18.38 11.41
C GLN A 231 -9.13 18.58 10.90
N THR A 232 -8.30 17.55 10.95
CA THR A 232 -6.91 17.60 10.49
C THR A 232 -6.86 17.39 8.99
N ASP A 233 -6.29 18.38 8.29
CA ASP A 233 -6.08 18.28 6.84
C ASP A 233 -4.90 17.33 6.55
N LEU A 234 -5.20 16.05 6.37
CA LEU A 234 -4.22 15.01 6.01
C LEU A 234 -3.82 15.07 4.53
N THR A 235 -4.15 16.14 3.79
CA THR A 235 -3.78 16.28 2.37
C THR A 235 -2.27 16.46 2.17
N GLY A 236 -1.52 16.82 3.22
CA GLY A 236 -0.07 16.71 3.28
C GLY A 236 0.36 15.31 3.74
N GLN A 237 1.35 14.73 3.07
CA GLN A 237 1.98 13.48 3.52
C GLN A 237 2.59 13.70 4.90
N VAL A 238 2.01 13.10 5.95
CA VAL A 238 2.55 13.13 7.31
C VAL A 238 3.87 12.37 7.29
N ASP A 239 4.98 13.10 7.46
CA ASP A 239 6.33 12.54 7.47
C ASP A 239 6.66 12.05 8.89
N CYS A 240 6.65 10.73 9.08
CA CYS A 240 6.92 10.09 10.35
C CYS A 240 7.33 8.64 10.15
N ASP A 241 8.17 8.14 11.05
CA ASP A 241 8.77 6.80 10.95
C ASP A 241 8.16 5.79 11.92
N ASP A 242 7.60 6.26 13.04
CA ASP A 242 7.02 5.45 14.11
C ASP A 242 5.74 6.09 14.71
N ALA A 243 5.02 5.37 15.57
CA ALA A 243 3.77 5.88 16.13
C ALA A 243 3.96 7.18 16.94
N GLN A 244 5.08 7.32 17.65
CA GLN A 244 5.37 8.51 18.47
C GLN A 244 5.56 9.76 17.59
N SER A 245 6.44 9.68 16.60
CA SER A 245 6.70 10.76 15.64
C SER A 245 5.47 11.10 14.83
N CYS A 246 4.65 10.11 14.46
CA CYS A 246 3.38 10.34 13.77
C CYS A 246 2.37 11.07 14.66
N ILE A 247 2.25 10.72 15.94
CA ILE A 247 1.38 11.46 16.88
C ILE A 247 1.88 12.90 17.02
N HIS A 248 3.18 13.12 17.17
CA HIS A 248 3.73 14.47 17.26
C HIS A 248 3.42 15.30 16.00
N ALA A 249 3.60 14.72 14.81
CA ALA A 249 3.32 15.40 13.56
C ALA A 249 1.82 15.74 13.40
N LEU A 250 0.93 14.79 13.71
CA LEU A 250 -0.53 14.97 13.64
C LEU A 250 -1.06 16.03 14.61
N LEU A 251 -0.44 16.15 15.79
CA LEU A 251 -0.81 17.16 16.78
C LEU A 251 -0.28 18.56 16.43
N GLN A 252 0.79 18.65 15.63
CA GLN A 252 1.36 19.92 15.17
C GLN A 252 0.69 20.50 13.91
N SER A 253 -0.04 19.68 13.14
CA SER A 253 -0.76 20.10 11.93
C SER A 253 -2.10 20.83 12.19
N GLN A 254 -2.28 21.40 13.39
CA GLN A 254 -3.48 22.11 13.85
C GLN A 254 -3.19 23.61 14.05
#